data_AF-A0A166GZW7-F1
#
_entry.id   AF-A0A166GZW7-F1
#
_cell.length_a   1.000
_cell.length_b   1.000
_cell.length_c   1.000
_cell.angle_alpha   90.00
_cell.angle_beta   90.00
_cell.angle_gamma   90.00
#
_symmetry.space_group_name_H-M   'P 1'
#
loop_
_entity.id
_entity.type
_entity.pdbx_description
1 polymer ?
#
loop_
_entity_poly.entity_id
_entity_poly.type
_entity_poly.pdbx_seq_one_letter_code
_entity_poly.pdbx_strand_id
1 'polypeptide(L)'
;MKALPAESIAGLHVVTTDLPMSSEDVGTRYGQVPEWLNRTHAEDGSCAPAVHMHHHWDLFKMRTHAGQSTAGNVTEEGEARAEAWRERVLPSFNSIGIESQLVSLAPQLSNTILYFNDDFFVTRPLALTDFTSPLFGTVFRLQSSLLVAASASGAADKEGEWPSLNYANQLLDARFGVRRRPYVQHFVKTYEKEILAEIAQIWPGELTESAEVRFRDGPAVGLAFLATHFVVERHREALLWSFLIARADSDASRAYSPAERRAVLAELTPAAENAKYRKHPTSNSNPLRPQILVPKPRRAPLYAPHAALVRAGLPTPRATAYTFSAHAGGYAYARLGGHTKWQNGEPVWVEPGKGQRWVPDRNWPVYDYDEDDESGDADGEEGAAEKDEGKQEEMEKEMDIECALDVVECFGEEWVAPADGDGDVLVEEVFRRVAFERPRCGDCIIASLVGQSGRRGLSAFLPPPPAEEDARGKIHIPLSVEKTWEKAAYADDLGGDRSRARAVSLLQRYSYIIGACAIGVALPPSKTHI
;
A
#
# COMPACT_ATOMS: atom_id res chain seq x y z
N MET A 1 -33.75 16.81 -7.99
CA MET A 1 -32.70 15.77 -7.95
C MET A 1 -32.49 15.26 -9.36
N LYS A 2 -31.28 15.30 -9.89
CA LYS A 2 -30.99 14.59 -11.15
C LYS A 2 -30.89 13.11 -10.79
N ALA A 3 -31.77 12.27 -11.35
CA ALA A 3 -31.65 10.82 -11.24
C ALA A 3 -30.31 10.40 -11.85
N LEU A 4 -29.68 9.35 -11.30
CA LEU A 4 -28.48 8.77 -11.90
C LEU A 4 -28.80 8.27 -13.33
N PRO A 5 -27.88 8.40 -14.30
CA PRO A 5 -28.07 7.81 -15.62
C PRO A 5 -28.32 6.29 -15.52
N ALA A 6 -29.16 5.73 -16.39
CA ALA A 6 -29.51 4.31 -16.37
C ALA A 6 -28.27 3.38 -16.46
N GLU A 7 -27.26 3.77 -17.23
CA GLU A 7 -25.97 3.06 -17.32
C GLU A 7 -25.21 3.04 -15.99
N SER A 8 -25.26 4.14 -15.23
CA SER A 8 -24.65 4.18 -13.89
C SER A 8 -25.41 3.31 -12.90
N ILE A 9 -26.73 3.17 -13.08
CA ILE A 9 -27.59 2.33 -12.24
C ILE A 9 -27.36 0.84 -12.55
N ALA A 10 -27.10 0.48 -13.81
CA ALA A 10 -26.77 -0.90 -14.20
C ALA A 10 -25.49 -1.44 -13.55
N GLY A 11 -24.58 -0.56 -13.14
CA GLY A 11 -23.37 -0.93 -12.38
C GLY A 11 -23.56 -0.94 -10.86
N LEU A 12 -24.77 -0.72 -10.34
CA LEU A 12 -25.02 -0.71 -8.89
C LEU A 12 -25.33 -2.12 -8.38
N HIS A 13 -24.63 -2.48 -7.31
CA HIS A 13 -24.82 -3.72 -6.58
C HIS A 13 -25.33 -3.38 -5.17
N VAL A 14 -26.44 -3.97 -4.76
CA VAL A 14 -27.02 -3.79 -3.43
C VAL A 14 -26.95 -5.11 -2.69
N VAL A 15 -26.20 -5.10 -1.58
CA VAL A 15 -26.13 -6.23 -0.65
C VAL A 15 -27.21 -6.05 0.41
N THR A 16 -27.97 -7.10 0.67
CA THR A 16 -29.09 -7.05 1.61
C THR A 16 -29.31 -8.41 2.27
N THR A 17 -29.99 -8.43 3.41
CA THR A 17 -30.30 -9.68 4.10
C THR A 17 -31.46 -10.43 3.44
N ASP A 18 -31.57 -11.70 3.79
CA ASP A 18 -32.69 -12.58 3.50
C ASP A 18 -33.05 -13.36 4.77
N LEU A 19 -34.28 -13.87 4.83
CA LEU A 19 -34.80 -14.64 5.96
C LEU A 19 -35.39 -15.96 5.47
N PRO A 20 -35.22 -17.07 6.21
CA PRO A 20 -35.88 -18.32 5.86
C PRO A 20 -37.40 -18.16 5.87
N MET A 21 -38.08 -18.81 4.92
CA MET A 21 -39.52 -19.00 4.96
C MET A 21 -39.88 -19.94 6.13
N SER A 22 -41.14 -19.96 6.57
CA SER A 22 -41.59 -20.81 7.68
C SER A 22 -41.19 -22.28 7.50
N SER A 23 -41.26 -23.08 8.57
CA SER A 23 -40.82 -24.49 8.61
C SER A 23 -41.46 -25.42 7.57
N GLU A 24 -42.47 -24.96 6.83
CA GLU A 24 -43.21 -25.74 5.82
C GLU A 24 -42.58 -25.64 4.42
N ASP A 25 -41.83 -24.58 4.11
CA ASP A 25 -41.20 -24.34 2.80
C ASP A 25 -39.65 -24.38 2.90
N VAL A 26 -39.14 -25.56 3.21
CA VAL A 26 -37.68 -25.82 3.35
C VAL A 26 -36.97 -25.45 2.05
N GLY A 27 -35.96 -24.57 2.15
CA GLY A 27 -35.13 -24.14 1.02
C GLY A 27 -35.55 -22.81 0.36
N THR A 28 -36.70 -22.22 0.74
CA THR A 28 -37.13 -20.91 0.23
C THR A 28 -36.81 -19.80 1.24
N ARG A 29 -36.39 -18.62 0.74
CA ARG A 29 -35.99 -17.47 1.57
C ARG A 29 -36.57 -16.16 1.03
N TYR A 30 -37.01 -15.27 1.92
CA TYR A 30 -37.46 -13.92 1.60
C TYR A 30 -36.28 -12.95 1.57
N GLY A 31 -35.89 -12.50 0.39
CA GLY A 31 -34.90 -11.45 0.20
C GLY A 31 -35.48 -10.07 0.49
N GLN A 32 -34.81 -9.26 1.31
CA GLN A 32 -35.24 -7.89 1.57
C GLN A 32 -34.92 -6.99 0.36
N VAL A 33 -35.92 -6.24 -0.11
CA VAL A 33 -35.74 -5.20 -1.14
C VAL A 33 -36.00 -3.85 -0.49
N PRO A 34 -35.06 -2.89 -0.56
CA PRO A 34 -35.29 -1.55 -0.01
C PRO A 34 -36.50 -0.88 -0.66
N GLU A 35 -37.37 -0.26 0.14
CA GLU A 35 -38.61 0.37 -0.33
C GLU A 35 -38.37 1.46 -1.39
N TRP A 36 -37.27 2.20 -1.27
CA TRP A 36 -36.88 3.23 -2.24
C TRP A 36 -36.53 2.63 -3.62
N LEU A 37 -36.18 1.35 -3.69
CA LEU A 37 -35.95 0.62 -4.92
C LEU A 37 -37.32 0.10 -5.42
N ASN A 38 -38.11 1.01 -5.99
CA ASN A 38 -39.43 0.72 -6.52
C ASN A 38 -39.32 -0.24 -7.73
N ARG A 39 -39.55 -1.54 -7.50
CA ARG A 39 -39.51 -2.61 -8.52
C ARG A 39 -40.88 -2.89 -9.15
N THR A 40 -41.95 -2.25 -8.69
CA THR A 40 -43.33 -2.54 -9.10
C THR A 40 -43.79 -1.75 -10.33
N HIS A 41 -43.03 -0.75 -10.82
CA HIS A 41 -43.30 -0.06 -12.10
C HIS A 41 -42.92 -0.86 -13.35
N ALA A 42 -43.25 -2.15 -13.39
CA ALA A 42 -43.15 -2.99 -14.59
C ALA A 42 -44.51 -3.20 -15.28
N GLU A 43 -45.57 -2.50 -14.85
CA GLU A 43 -46.90 -2.57 -15.50
C GLU A 43 -46.93 -1.84 -16.86
N ASP A 44 -46.01 -0.90 -17.09
CA ASP A 44 -45.97 -0.03 -18.29
C ASP A 44 -44.94 -0.51 -19.34
N GLY A 45 -44.27 -1.64 -19.11
CA GLY A 45 -43.22 -2.16 -20.00
C GLY A 45 -41.89 -1.39 -19.97
N SER A 46 -41.75 -0.34 -19.16
CA SER A 46 -40.45 0.28 -18.89
C SER A 46 -39.68 -0.53 -17.85
N CYS A 47 -38.54 -1.10 -18.22
CA CYS A 47 -37.69 -1.84 -17.28
C CYS A 47 -37.39 -1.01 -16.03
N ALA A 48 -37.72 -1.56 -14.85
CA ALA A 48 -37.20 -1.06 -13.58
C ALA A 48 -35.67 -0.92 -13.66
N PRO A 49 -35.06 0.05 -12.97
CA PRO A 49 -33.61 0.22 -12.98
C PRO A 49 -32.91 -1.11 -12.67
N ALA A 50 -31.97 -1.52 -13.54
CA ALA A 50 -31.27 -2.79 -13.47
C ALA A 50 -30.21 -2.79 -12.35
N VAL A 51 -30.64 -2.69 -11.09
CA VAL A 51 -29.76 -2.85 -9.93
C VAL A 51 -29.56 -4.34 -9.65
N HIS A 52 -28.31 -4.75 -9.44
CA HIS A 52 -27.98 -6.12 -9.06
C HIS A 52 -28.19 -6.31 -7.54
N MET A 53 -29.19 -7.10 -7.17
CA MET A 53 -29.45 -7.46 -5.77
C MET A 53 -28.64 -8.70 -5.39
N HIS A 54 -27.93 -8.64 -4.26
CA HIS A 54 -27.15 -9.74 -3.69
C HIS A 54 -27.66 -10.01 -2.28
N HIS A 55 -28.32 -11.15 -2.10
CA HIS A 55 -28.80 -11.56 -0.78
C HIS A 55 -27.68 -12.24 0.01
N HIS A 56 -27.71 -12.13 1.34
CA HIS A 56 -26.67 -12.68 2.20
C HIS A 56 -26.45 -14.19 1.98
N TRP A 57 -27.49 -14.97 1.72
CA TRP A 57 -27.38 -16.40 1.39
C TRP A 57 -26.48 -16.67 0.19
N ASP A 58 -26.60 -15.83 -0.86
CA ASP A 58 -25.80 -15.95 -2.07
C ASP A 58 -24.38 -15.39 -1.88
N LEU A 59 -24.23 -14.36 -1.05
CA LEU A 59 -22.97 -13.70 -0.78
C LEU A 59 -22.02 -14.52 0.12
N PHE A 60 -22.57 -15.14 1.17
CA PHE A 60 -21.80 -15.81 2.21
C PHE A 60 -21.25 -17.15 1.71
N LYS A 61 -19.93 -17.23 1.55
CA LYS A 61 -19.23 -18.44 1.07
C LYS A 61 -18.21 -18.92 2.11
N MET A 62 -18.26 -20.22 2.40
CA MET A 62 -17.19 -20.90 3.12
C MET A 62 -15.98 -21.05 2.20
N ARG A 63 -14.82 -20.51 2.60
CA ARG A 63 -13.58 -20.60 1.84
C ARG A 63 -12.64 -21.54 2.58
N THR A 64 -12.02 -22.47 1.85
CA THR A 64 -11.04 -23.40 2.39
C THR A 64 -9.66 -23.10 1.80
N HIS A 65 -8.61 -23.48 2.54
CA HIS A 65 -7.21 -23.33 2.12
C HIS A 65 -6.81 -24.17 0.93
N ALA A 66 -7.58 -25.21 0.60
CA ALA A 66 -7.36 -26.00 -0.58
C ALA A 66 -7.64 -25.10 -1.79
N GLY A 67 -6.57 -24.65 -2.43
CA GLY A 67 -6.63 -23.79 -3.60
C GLY A 67 -7.67 -24.29 -4.59
N GLN A 68 -8.37 -23.35 -5.20
CA GLN A 68 -9.22 -23.64 -6.34
C GLN A 68 -10.27 -24.73 -6.05
N SER A 69 -11.46 -24.30 -5.64
CA SER A 69 -12.59 -24.68 -6.48
C SER A 69 -12.40 -24.01 -7.85
N THR A 70 -11.45 -24.52 -8.65
CA THR A 70 -11.73 -24.70 -10.07
C THR A 70 -13.06 -25.41 -10.11
N ALA A 71 -13.96 -25.00 -10.99
CA ALA A 71 -15.27 -25.59 -11.24
C ALA A 71 -15.20 -27.11 -11.56
N GLY A 72 -14.79 -27.90 -10.57
CA GLY A 72 -14.28 -29.25 -10.64
C GLY A 72 -14.59 -29.90 -9.30
N ASN A 73 -15.81 -30.44 -9.24
CA ASN A 73 -16.39 -31.27 -8.20
C ASN A 73 -16.42 -30.65 -6.79
N VAL A 74 -17.34 -29.70 -6.59
CA VAL A 74 -17.95 -29.51 -5.27
C VAL A 74 -18.51 -30.86 -4.86
N THR A 75 -17.96 -31.47 -3.80
CA THR A 75 -18.53 -32.71 -3.26
C THR A 75 -19.88 -32.41 -2.62
N GLU A 76 -20.83 -33.33 -2.70
CA GLU A 76 -22.13 -33.18 -2.03
C GLU A 76 -21.96 -32.89 -0.53
N GLU A 77 -20.98 -33.53 0.11
CA GLU A 77 -20.60 -33.26 1.51
C GLU A 77 -20.09 -31.82 1.73
N GLY A 78 -19.35 -31.26 0.76
CA GLY A 78 -18.83 -29.90 0.82
C GLY A 78 -19.94 -28.86 0.71
N GLU A 79 -20.92 -29.08 -0.18
CA GLU A 79 -22.07 -28.18 -0.31
C GLU A 79 -22.97 -28.26 0.92
N ALA A 80 -23.26 -29.47 1.42
CA ALA A 80 -24.06 -29.66 2.64
C ALA A 80 -23.41 -28.97 3.85
N ARG A 81 -22.07 -29.03 3.96
CA ARG A 81 -21.32 -28.31 5.01
C ARG A 81 -21.41 -26.80 4.85
N ALA A 82 -21.32 -26.29 3.62
CA ALA A 82 -21.42 -24.85 3.34
C ALA A 82 -22.83 -24.33 3.62
N GLU A 83 -23.87 -25.11 3.32
CA GLU A 83 -25.26 -24.82 3.65
C GLU A 83 -25.51 -24.79 5.16
N ALA A 84 -25.15 -25.86 5.88
CA ALA A 84 -25.28 -25.91 7.33
C ALA A 84 -24.51 -24.77 8.04
N TRP A 85 -23.39 -24.32 7.45
CA TRP A 85 -22.68 -23.13 7.91
C TRP A 85 -23.49 -21.86 7.68
N ARG A 86 -24.02 -21.62 6.47
CA ARG A 86 -24.87 -20.45 6.16
C ARG A 86 -26.08 -20.38 7.09
N GLU A 87 -26.75 -21.49 7.34
CA GLU A 87 -27.88 -21.56 8.28
C GLU A 87 -27.51 -21.12 9.70
N ARG A 88 -26.30 -21.47 10.16
CA ARG A 88 -25.80 -21.05 11.47
C ARG A 88 -25.41 -19.58 11.53
N VAL A 89 -24.83 -19.02 10.46
CA VAL A 89 -24.25 -17.66 10.47
C VAL A 89 -25.19 -16.57 9.98
N LEU A 90 -26.25 -16.91 9.26
CA LEU A 90 -27.26 -15.96 8.80
C LEU A 90 -28.49 -15.93 9.71
N PRO A 91 -29.28 -14.82 9.72
CA PRO A 91 -29.00 -13.54 9.08
C PRO A 91 -27.94 -12.73 9.86
N SER A 92 -26.93 -12.16 9.20
CA SER A 92 -25.95 -11.28 9.85
C SER A 92 -26.36 -9.81 9.72
N PHE A 93 -26.20 -9.04 10.81
CA PHE A 93 -26.36 -7.58 10.85
C PHE A 93 -25.07 -6.88 11.26
N ASN A 94 -23.96 -7.62 11.30
CA ASN A 94 -22.65 -7.09 11.64
C ASN A 94 -21.92 -6.69 10.35
N SER A 95 -21.66 -5.39 10.18
CA SER A 95 -20.99 -4.86 8.99
C SER A 95 -19.63 -5.53 8.75
N ILE A 96 -18.85 -5.81 9.78
CA ILE A 96 -17.54 -6.47 9.62
C ILE A 96 -17.68 -7.88 9.05
N GLY A 97 -18.68 -8.64 9.51
CA GLY A 97 -18.95 -9.99 9.01
C GLY A 97 -19.53 -10.01 7.58
N ILE A 98 -20.33 -9.01 7.22
CA ILE A 98 -20.84 -8.84 5.85
C ILE A 98 -19.70 -8.39 4.92
N GLU A 99 -18.90 -7.42 5.34
CA GLU A 99 -17.76 -6.88 4.58
C GLU A 99 -16.73 -7.96 4.27
N SER A 100 -16.44 -8.88 5.19
CA SER A 100 -15.50 -9.99 4.94
C SER A 100 -15.94 -10.93 3.80
N GLN A 101 -17.22 -10.89 3.41
CA GLN A 101 -17.78 -11.68 2.33
C GLN A 101 -17.88 -10.93 0.99
N LEU A 102 -17.62 -9.61 0.95
CA LEU A 102 -17.68 -8.83 -0.30
C LEU A 102 -16.72 -9.34 -1.37
N VAL A 103 -15.64 -10.02 -0.98
CA VAL A 103 -14.72 -10.68 -1.92
C VAL A 103 -15.42 -11.72 -2.80
N SER A 104 -16.53 -12.33 -2.36
CA SER A 104 -17.33 -13.26 -3.16
C SER A 104 -17.95 -12.62 -4.40
N LEU A 105 -18.18 -11.31 -4.38
CA LEU A 105 -18.76 -10.58 -5.50
C LEU A 105 -17.73 -10.27 -6.58
N ALA A 106 -16.43 -10.26 -6.24
CA ALA A 106 -15.36 -9.82 -7.13
C ALA A 106 -15.46 -10.35 -8.58
N PRO A 107 -15.75 -11.65 -8.84
CA PRO A 107 -15.91 -12.15 -10.21
C PRO A 107 -16.96 -11.43 -11.05
N GLN A 108 -18.03 -10.94 -10.42
CA GLN A 108 -19.18 -10.27 -11.04
C GLN A 108 -19.03 -8.74 -11.11
N LEU A 109 -18.01 -8.18 -10.43
CA LEU A 109 -17.79 -6.74 -10.37
C LEU A 109 -16.82 -6.27 -11.46
N SER A 110 -16.88 -4.96 -11.74
CA SER A 110 -15.86 -4.23 -12.48
C SER A 110 -14.51 -4.25 -11.76
N ASN A 111 -13.43 -3.92 -12.49
CA ASN A 111 -12.08 -3.94 -11.92
C ASN A 111 -11.93 -3.02 -10.71
N THR A 112 -12.47 -1.80 -10.78
CA THR A 112 -12.56 -0.89 -9.63
C THR A 112 -13.95 -0.97 -9.01
N ILE A 113 -14.00 -1.08 -7.69
CA ILE A 113 -15.22 -1.21 -6.89
C ILE A 113 -15.26 -0.04 -5.90
N LEU A 114 -16.37 0.70 -5.88
CA LEU A 114 -16.66 1.69 -4.85
C LEU A 114 -17.66 1.10 -3.87
N TYR A 115 -17.23 0.90 -2.63
CA TYR A 115 -18.06 0.35 -1.58
C TYR A 115 -18.62 1.46 -0.69
N PHE A 116 -19.94 1.43 -0.56
CA PHE A 116 -20.73 2.32 0.28
C PHE A 116 -21.29 1.50 1.42
N ASN A 117 -20.89 1.82 2.66
CA ASN A 117 -21.62 1.37 3.83
C ASN A 117 -22.89 2.23 4.01
N ASP A 118 -23.77 1.86 4.93
CA ASP A 118 -25.06 2.49 5.22
C ASP A 118 -24.97 3.98 5.58
N ASP A 119 -23.83 4.44 6.08
CA ASP A 119 -23.57 5.82 6.50
C ASP A 119 -22.68 6.63 5.52
N PHE A 120 -22.41 6.11 4.32
CA PHE A 120 -21.63 6.82 3.30
C PHE A 120 -22.51 7.58 2.30
N PHE A 121 -22.23 8.88 2.17
CA PHE A 121 -22.95 9.77 1.26
C PHE A 121 -21.97 10.52 0.36
N VAL A 122 -22.28 10.60 -0.94
CA VAL A 122 -21.59 11.47 -1.89
C VAL A 122 -22.46 12.69 -2.16
N THR A 123 -22.00 13.85 -1.69
CA THR A 123 -22.74 15.11 -1.80
C THR A 123 -22.07 16.12 -2.73
N ARG A 124 -20.83 15.85 -3.14
CA ARG A 124 -20.03 16.72 -4.02
C ARG A 124 -19.84 16.09 -5.40
N PRO A 125 -19.67 16.90 -6.45
CA PRO A 125 -19.21 16.39 -7.74
C PRO A 125 -17.80 15.80 -7.61
N LEU A 126 -17.65 14.54 -7.99
CA LEU A 126 -16.37 13.81 -7.98
C LEU A 126 -15.99 13.41 -9.41
N ALA A 127 -14.70 13.21 -9.65
CA ALA A 127 -14.16 12.55 -10.82
C ALA A 127 -13.72 11.12 -10.46
N LEU A 128 -13.55 10.25 -11.46
CA LEU A 128 -13.00 8.91 -11.25
C LEU A 128 -11.64 8.96 -10.51
N THR A 129 -10.82 9.96 -10.82
CA THR A 129 -9.51 10.22 -10.23
C THR A 129 -9.55 10.71 -8.79
N ASP A 130 -10.73 10.96 -8.20
CA ASP A 130 -10.85 11.08 -6.74
C ASP A 130 -10.73 9.71 -6.03
N PHE A 131 -10.81 8.60 -6.77
CA PHE A 131 -10.81 7.24 -6.25
C PHE A 131 -9.75 6.33 -6.86
N THR A 132 -9.50 6.43 -8.17
CA THR A 132 -8.49 5.60 -8.86
C THR A 132 -8.02 6.23 -10.17
N SER A 133 -6.85 5.82 -10.65
CA SER A 133 -6.36 6.11 -11.99
C SER A 133 -5.56 4.93 -12.53
N PRO A 134 -5.70 4.57 -13.82
CA PRO A 134 -4.83 3.58 -14.45
C PRO A 134 -3.33 3.91 -14.36
N LEU A 135 -2.97 5.20 -14.21
CA LEU A 135 -1.57 5.63 -14.10
C LEU A 135 -1.01 5.46 -12.70
N PHE A 136 -1.82 5.72 -11.67
CA PHE A 136 -1.35 5.88 -10.29
C PHE A 136 -1.99 4.92 -9.28
N GLY A 137 -2.90 4.07 -9.74
CA GLY A 137 -3.65 3.12 -8.92
C GLY A 137 -4.71 3.77 -8.04
N THR A 138 -5.08 3.05 -6.99
CA THR A 138 -6.16 3.45 -6.06
C THR A 138 -5.72 4.63 -5.17
N VAL A 139 -6.66 5.52 -4.86
CA VAL A 139 -6.48 6.67 -3.96
C VAL A 139 -6.95 6.32 -2.55
N PHE A 140 -6.02 6.14 -1.63
CA PHE A 140 -6.29 5.85 -0.22
C PHE A 140 -6.39 7.11 0.63
N ARG A 141 -7.29 7.10 1.61
CA ARG A 141 -7.49 8.17 2.58
C ARG A 141 -7.06 7.68 3.95
N LEU A 142 -5.88 8.13 4.40
CA LEU A 142 -5.22 7.62 5.60
C LEU A 142 -5.05 8.75 6.62
N GLN A 143 -5.18 8.43 7.90
CA GLN A 143 -4.83 9.32 9.01
C GLN A 143 -3.48 8.90 9.58
N SER A 144 -2.41 9.57 9.14
CA SER A 144 -1.03 9.26 9.54
C SER A 144 -0.77 9.43 11.05
N SER A 145 -1.57 10.26 11.73
CA SER A 145 -1.48 10.52 13.17
C SER A 145 -2.12 9.45 14.05
N LEU A 146 -2.95 8.57 13.48
CA LEU A 146 -3.71 7.57 14.21
C LEU A 146 -3.26 6.17 13.78
N LEU A 147 -2.32 5.59 14.54
CA LEU A 147 -1.68 4.33 14.18
C LEU A 147 -2.32 3.14 14.89
N VAL A 148 -2.81 2.19 14.10
CA VAL A 148 -3.34 0.90 14.55
C VAL A 148 -2.19 -0.06 14.79
N ALA A 149 -2.18 -0.74 15.95
CA ALA A 149 -1.23 -1.79 16.27
C ALA A 149 -1.89 -3.18 16.12
N ALA A 150 -1.09 -4.22 15.92
CA ALA A 150 -1.60 -5.59 15.92
C ALA A 150 -2.09 -6.00 17.32
N SER A 151 -3.17 -6.78 17.36
CA SER A 151 -3.60 -7.46 18.58
C SER A 151 -4.35 -8.74 18.24
N ALA A 152 -3.98 -9.83 18.92
CA ALA A 152 -4.60 -11.14 18.78
C ALA A 152 -5.89 -11.30 19.59
N SER A 153 -6.01 -10.55 20.68
CA SER A 153 -7.24 -10.48 21.45
C SER A 153 -8.01 -9.26 20.98
N GLY A 154 -9.30 -9.41 20.67
CA GLY A 154 -10.24 -8.29 20.53
C GLY A 154 -10.46 -7.53 21.85
N ALA A 155 -9.41 -7.40 22.68
CA ALA A 155 -9.39 -6.78 24.00
C ALA A 155 -9.02 -5.30 23.96
N ALA A 156 -8.69 -4.75 22.78
CA ALA A 156 -8.86 -3.32 22.57
C ALA A 156 -10.34 -2.96 22.77
N ASP A 157 -10.60 -1.71 23.19
CA ASP A 157 -11.94 -1.17 23.48
C ASP A 157 -13.04 -1.89 22.68
N LYS A 158 -13.89 -2.64 23.38
CA LYS A 158 -14.89 -3.53 22.75
C LYS A 158 -15.98 -2.76 22.00
N GLU A 159 -15.95 -1.43 22.14
CA GLU A 159 -16.80 -0.50 21.40
C GLU A 159 -16.06 0.00 20.15
N GLY A 160 -16.76 0.02 19.01
CA GLY A 160 -16.19 0.53 17.76
C GLY A 160 -15.51 -0.54 16.88
N GLU A 161 -14.83 -0.09 15.84
CA GLU A 161 -14.26 -0.96 14.78
C GLU A 161 -12.84 -1.46 15.12
N TRP A 162 -12.23 -0.90 16.17
CA TRP A 162 -10.82 -1.12 16.54
C TRP A 162 -10.40 -2.59 16.65
N PRO A 163 -11.16 -3.48 17.30
CA PRO A 163 -10.78 -4.90 17.36
C PRO A 163 -10.54 -5.51 15.97
N SER A 164 -11.33 -5.10 14.98
CA SER A 164 -11.23 -5.62 13.62
C SER A 164 -10.00 -5.10 12.87
N LEU A 165 -9.61 -3.86 13.15
CA LEU A 165 -8.42 -3.22 12.60
C LEU A 165 -7.15 -3.83 13.20
N ASN A 166 -7.16 -4.05 14.52
CA ASN A 166 -6.04 -4.65 15.23
C ASN A 166 -5.80 -6.10 14.77
N TYR A 167 -6.86 -6.87 14.56
CA TYR A 167 -6.76 -8.22 14.01
C TYR A 167 -6.27 -8.22 12.56
N ALA A 168 -6.81 -7.34 11.70
CA ALA A 168 -6.28 -7.18 10.34
C ALA A 168 -4.79 -6.77 10.33
N ASN A 169 -4.36 -5.91 11.26
CA ASN A 169 -2.95 -5.54 11.38
C ASN A 169 -2.08 -6.70 11.86
N GLN A 170 -2.62 -7.64 12.66
CA GLN A 170 -1.90 -8.87 13.02
C GLN A 170 -1.65 -9.76 11.80
N LEU A 171 -2.65 -9.91 10.91
CA LEU A 171 -2.49 -10.66 9.66
C LEU A 171 -1.43 -10.02 8.75
N LEU A 172 -1.44 -8.68 8.66
CA LEU A 172 -0.44 -7.92 7.92
C LEU A 172 0.96 -8.03 8.56
N ASP A 173 1.06 -8.02 9.88
CA ASP A 173 2.34 -8.20 10.59
C ASP A 173 2.94 -9.58 10.30
N ALA A 174 2.11 -10.63 10.31
CA ALA A 174 2.54 -11.97 9.95
C ALA A 174 3.02 -12.06 8.48
N ARG A 175 2.44 -11.27 7.56
CA ARG A 175 2.80 -11.31 6.13
C ARG A 175 3.90 -10.34 5.71
N PHE A 176 4.05 -9.21 6.38
CA PHE A 176 4.89 -8.09 5.93
C PHE A 176 5.84 -7.56 7.02
N GLY A 177 5.90 -8.21 8.18
CA GLY A 177 6.68 -7.76 9.33
C GLY A 177 5.91 -6.76 10.20
N VAL A 178 6.34 -6.68 11.46
CA VAL A 178 5.66 -5.92 12.51
C VAL A 178 5.72 -4.42 12.24
N ARG A 179 4.55 -3.78 12.13
CA ARG A 179 4.44 -2.32 11.99
C ARG A 179 3.08 -1.81 12.48
N ARG A 180 3.06 -0.58 12.99
CA ARG A 180 1.80 0.15 13.19
C ARG A 180 1.38 0.86 11.91
N ARG A 181 0.13 0.68 11.48
CA ARG A 181 -0.37 1.19 10.20
C ARG A 181 -1.42 2.27 10.40
N PRO A 182 -1.46 3.29 9.53
CA PRO A 182 -2.32 4.46 9.73
C PRO A 182 -3.79 4.07 9.53
N TYR A 183 -4.66 4.62 10.36
CA TYR A 183 -6.09 4.40 10.27
C TYR A 183 -6.64 4.79 8.89
N VAL A 184 -7.47 3.94 8.31
CA VAL A 184 -8.17 4.20 7.03
C VAL A 184 -9.41 5.02 7.33
N GLN A 185 -9.48 6.25 6.82
CA GLN A 185 -10.58 7.18 7.10
C GLN A 185 -11.94 6.54 6.81
N HIS A 186 -12.92 6.80 7.70
CA HIS A 186 -14.31 6.39 7.52
C HIS A 186 -14.95 7.18 6.36
N PHE A 187 -14.74 6.68 5.16
CA PHE A 187 -15.09 7.27 3.88
C PHE A 187 -15.37 6.13 2.89
N VAL A 188 -16.00 6.43 1.74
CA VAL A 188 -16.20 5.47 0.63
C VAL A 188 -14.91 4.70 0.37
N LYS A 189 -14.99 3.37 0.38
CA LYS A 189 -13.82 2.51 0.20
C LYS A 189 -13.68 2.18 -1.28
N THR A 190 -12.44 2.11 -1.74
CA THR A 190 -12.12 1.71 -3.11
C THR A 190 -11.36 0.40 -3.06
N TYR A 191 -11.87 -0.59 -3.79
CA TYR A 191 -11.22 -1.90 -3.94
C TYR A 191 -10.90 -2.15 -5.41
N GLU A 192 -9.83 -2.90 -5.64
CA GLU A 192 -9.52 -3.49 -6.94
C GLU A 192 -9.93 -4.98 -6.88
N LYS A 193 -10.65 -5.44 -7.90
CA LYS A 193 -11.16 -6.81 -8.01
C LYS A 193 -10.06 -7.85 -7.82
N GLU A 194 -8.93 -7.64 -8.49
CA GLU A 194 -7.80 -8.56 -8.47
C GLU A 194 -7.08 -8.56 -7.11
N ILE A 195 -7.14 -7.45 -6.36
CA ILE A 195 -6.60 -7.37 -5.01
C ILE A 195 -7.49 -8.12 -4.02
N LEU A 196 -8.82 -7.99 -4.13
CA LEU A 196 -9.75 -8.78 -3.32
C LEU A 196 -9.61 -10.28 -3.59
N ALA A 197 -9.42 -10.67 -4.85
CA ALA A 197 -9.17 -12.05 -5.22
C ALA A 197 -7.87 -12.59 -4.61
N GLU A 198 -6.81 -11.78 -4.58
CA GLU A 198 -5.53 -12.13 -3.96
C GLU A 198 -5.65 -12.28 -2.43
N ILE A 199 -6.32 -11.33 -1.77
CA ILE A 199 -6.62 -11.39 -0.33
C ILE A 199 -7.43 -12.65 0.02
N ALA A 200 -8.42 -13.00 -0.80
CA ALA A 200 -9.23 -14.19 -0.58
C ALA A 200 -8.45 -15.51 -0.74
N GLN A 201 -7.35 -15.51 -1.50
CA GLN A 201 -6.44 -16.66 -1.60
C GLN A 201 -5.50 -16.77 -0.40
N ILE A 202 -5.03 -15.64 0.14
CA ILE A 202 -4.10 -15.62 1.27
C ILE A 202 -4.84 -15.95 2.58
N TRP A 203 -5.98 -15.32 2.84
CA TRP A 203 -6.72 -15.43 4.11
C TRP A 203 -8.15 -15.99 3.95
N PRO A 204 -8.34 -17.17 3.31
CA PRO A 204 -9.68 -17.73 3.10
C PRO A 204 -10.38 -18.04 4.43
N GLY A 205 -9.66 -18.66 5.37
CA GLY A 205 -10.19 -19.05 6.68
C GLY A 205 -10.61 -17.85 7.51
N GLU A 206 -9.75 -16.84 7.63
CA GLU A 206 -10.01 -15.65 8.44
C GLU A 206 -11.20 -14.84 7.91
N LEU A 207 -11.37 -14.76 6.59
CA LEU A 207 -12.55 -14.10 6.00
C LEU A 207 -13.85 -14.89 6.28
N THR A 208 -13.79 -16.23 6.27
CA THR A 208 -14.92 -17.09 6.63
C THR A 208 -15.24 -17.02 8.12
N GLU A 209 -14.24 -17.08 8.99
CA GLU A 209 -14.40 -16.95 10.45
C GLU A 209 -14.95 -15.57 10.84
N SER A 210 -14.48 -14.50 10.19
CA SER A 210 -14.99 -13.14 10.40
C SER A 210 -16.49 -13.02 10.12
N ALA A 211 -17.02 -13.81 9.17
CA ALA A 211 -18.43 -13.79 8.84
C ALA A 211 -19.31 -14.48 9.90
N GLU A 212 -18.72 -15.28 10.80
CA GLU A 212 -19.43 -15.91 11.91
C GLU A 212 -19.68 -14.95 13.08
N VAL A 213 -18.95 -13.83 13.11
CA VAL A 213 -18.94 -12.88 14.22
C VAL A 213 -20.25 -12.08 14.27
N ARG A 214 -21.10 -12.38 15.26
CA ARG A 214 -22.42 -11.75 15.44
C ARG A 214 -22.33 -10.39 16.13
N PHE A 215 -21.53 -10.29 17.18
CA PHE A 215 -21.24 -9.08 17.94
C PHE A 215 -19.74 -8.81 17.92
N ARG A 216 -19.29 -7.63 18.35
CA ARG A 216 -17.87 -7.22 18.24
C ARG A 216 -16.97 -7.87 19.32
N ASP A 217 -17.17 -9.15 19.59
CA ASP A 217 -16.60 -9.90 20.71
C ASP A 217 -15.60 -11.01 20.30
N GLY A 218 -15.07 -10.96 19.07
CA GLY A 218 -14.08 -11.91 18.57
C GLY A 218 -13.19 -11.34 17.45
N PRO A 219 -12.18 -12.10 17.00
CA PRO A 219 -11.34 -11.70 15.88
C PRO A 219 -12.18 -11.63 14.60
N ALA A 220 -12.18 -10.47 13.96
CA ALA A 220 -12.88 -10.24 12.71
C ALA A 220 -12.04 -9.33 11.82
N VAL A 221 -11.94 -9.61 10.54
CA VAL A 221 -11.10 -8.86 9.60
C VAL A 221 -11.81 -7.58 9.18
N GLY A 222 -11.26 -6.42 9.54
CA GLY A 222 -11.62 -5.17 8.89
C GLY A 222 -11.12 -5.14 7.44
N LEU A 223 -11.97 -5.55 6.48
CA LEU A 223 -11.56 -5.75 5.08
C LEU A 223 -10.98 -4.48 4.44
N ALA A 224 -11.58 -3.31 4.70
CA ALA A 224 -11.09 -2.04 4.19
C ALA A 224 -9.64 -1.74 4.62
N PHE A 225 -9.34 -2.01 5.89
CA PHE A 225 -8.01 -1.85 6.47
C PHE A 225 -7.03 -2.86 5.88
N LEU A 226 -7.41 -4.15 5.87
CA LEU A 226 -6.60 -5.22 5.30
C LEU A 226 -6.24 -4.93 3.84
N ALA A 227 -7.23 -4.61 3.00
CA ALA A 227 -7.01 -4.42 1.56
C ALA A 227 -6.19 -3.17 1.24
N THR A 228 -6.43 -2.06 1.94
CA THR A 228 -5.68 -0.82 1.75
C THR A 228 -4.20 -1.03 2.07
N HIS A 229 -3.91 -1.58 3.24
CA HIS A 229 -2.52 -1.78 3.66
C HIS A 229 -1.84 -2.93 2.93
N PHE A 230 -2.59 -3.94 2.49
CA PHE A 230 -2.06 -4.98 1.61
C PHE A 230 -1.45 -4.37 0.34
N VAL A 231 -2.15 -3.47 -0.35
CA VAL A 231 -1.60 -2.80 -1.54
C VAL A 231 -0.32 -2.03 -1.22
N VAL A 232 -0.32 -1.25 -0.12
CA VAL A 232 0.84 -0.44 0.26
C VAL A 232 2.06 -1.30 0.59
N GLU A 233 1.88 -2.40 1.33
CA GLU A 233 2.97 -3.31 1.69
C GLU A 233 3.42 -4.17 0.50
N ARG A 234 2.52 -4.57 -0.39
CA ARG A 234 2.87 -5.26 -1.65
C ARG A 234 3.68 -4.39 -2.58
N HIS A 235 3.40 -3.08 -2.64
CA HIS A 235 4.23 -2.14 -3.37
C HIS A 235 5.64 -2.05 -2.78
N ARG A 236 5.76 -2.02 -1.45
CA ARG A 236 7.05 -2.05 -0.76
C ARG A 236 7.83 -3.34 -1.05
N GLU A 237 7.15 -4.48 -0.95
CA GLU A 237 7.70 -5.80 -1.28
C GLU A 237 8.19 -5.82 -2.73
N ALA A 238 7.40 -5.30 -3.68
CA ALA A 238 7.76 -5.20 -5.09
C ALA A 238 8.98 -4.30 -5.35
N LEU A 239 9.10 -3.16 -4.66
CA LEU A 239 10.28 -2.28 -4.75
C LEU A 239 11.55 -3.02 -4.32
N LEU A 240 11.52 -3.63 -3.14
CA LEU A 240 12.67 -4.37 -2.60
C LEU A 240 13.00 -5.60 -3.45
N TRP A 241 11.98 -6.32 -3.92
CA TRP A 241 12.15 -7.49 -4.79
C TRP A 241 12.78 -7.07 -6.12
N SER A 242 12.29 -5.99 -6.73
CA SER A 242 12.82 -5.46 -7.99
C SER A 242 14.30 -5.12 -7.90
N PHE A 243 14.74 -4.53 -6.79
CA PHE A 243 16.14 -4.17 -6.60
C PHE A 243 17.00 -5.37 -6.19
N LEU A 244 16.66 -6.03 -5.08
CA LEU A 244 17.52 -7.05 -4.47
C LEU A 244 17.47 -8.37 -5.22
N ILE A 245 16.30 -8.80 -5.68
CA ILE A 245 16.17 -10.09 -6.34
C ILE A 245 16.35 -9.97 -7.86
N ALA A 246 15.67 -9.00 -8.49
CA ALA A 246 15.63 -8.97 -9.95
C ALA A 246 16.80 -8.20 -10.60
N ARG A 247 17.39 -7.22 -9.90
CA ARG A 247 18.43 -6.34 -10.45
C ARG A 247 19.82 -6.65 -9.90
N ALA A 248 19.93 -6.85 -8.58
CA ALA A 248 21.21 -6.98 -7.91
C ALA A 248 21.84 -8.38 -8.05
N ASP A 249 21.03 -9.43 -8.10
CA ASP A 249 21.43 -10.78 -8.53
C ASP A 249 21.45 -10.82 -10.06
N SER A 250 22.56 -10.33 -10.62
CA SER A 250 22.70 -10.02 -12.04
C SER A 250 22.86 -11.26 -12.91
N ASP A 251 23.37 -12.35 -12.34
CA ASP A 251 23.54 -13.65 -12.99
C ASP A 251 22.44 -14.66 -12.61
N ALA A 252 21.47 -14.25 -11.79
CA ALA A 252 20.34 -15.06 -11.33
C ALA A 252 20.78 -16.35 -10.59
N SER A 253 21.94 -16.30 -9.93
CA SER A 253 22.53 -17.42 -9.20
C SER A 253 21.86 -17.70 -7.86
N ARG A 254 21.02 -16.77 -7.36
CA ARG A 254 20.35 -16.80 -6.05
C ARG A 254 21.30 -16.61 -4.87
N ALA A 255 22.57 -16.29 -5.11
CA ALA A 255 23.57 -15.98 -4.10
C ALA A 255 24.41 -14.79 -4.55
N TYR A 256 24.65 -13.82 -3.67
CA TYR A 256 25.43 -12.65 -4.03
C TYR A 256 26.92 -12.95 -4.09
N SER A 257 27.50 -12.82 -5.29
CA SER A 257 28.94 -12.81 -5.47
C SER A 257 29.59 -11.62 -4.74
N PRO A 258 30.89 -11.68 -4.40
CA PRO A 258 31.60 -10.52 -3.84
C PRO A 258 31.52 -9.26 -4.72
N ALA A 259 31.39 -9.44 -6.05
CA ALA A 259 31.24 -8.32 -6.98
C ALA A 259 29.85 -7.66 -6.85
N GLU A 260 28.78 -8.45 -6.79
CA GLU A 260 27.41 -7.95 -6.60
C GLU A 260 27.23 -7.30 -5.24
N ARG A 261 27.81 -7.87 -4.18
CA ARG A 261 27.81 -7.25 -2.84
C ARG A 261 28.39 -5.83 -2.88
N ARG A 262 29.52 -5.65 -3.56
CA ARG A 262 30.14 -4.32 -3.75
C ARG A 262 29.28 -3.40 -4.62
N ALA A 263 28.67 -3.94 -5.68
CA ALA A 263 27.80 -3.18 -6.56
C ALA A 263 26.56 -2.65 -5.82
N VAL A 264 25.90 -3.49 -5.02
CA VAL A 264 24.75 -3.09 -4.18
C VAL A 264 25.13 -1.96 -3.23
N LEU A 265 26.26 -2.06 -2.52
CA LEU A 265 26.70 -0.99 -1.61
C LEU A 265 27.05 0.30 -2.36
N ALA A 266 27.68 0.18 -3.54
CA ALA A 266 28.02 1.32 -4.38
C ALA A 266 26.76 2.03 -4.91
N GLU A 267 25.75 1.26 -5.34
CA GLU A 267 24.46 1.79 -5.73
C GLU A 267 23.78 2.44 -4.53
N LEU A 268 23.69 1.82 -3.35
CA LEU A 268 23.04 2.45 -2.19
C LEU A 268 23.75 3.71 -1.64
N THR A 269 25.02 3.91 -2.02
CA THR A 269 25.79 5.09 -1.61
C THR A 269 25.40 6.30 -2.45
N PRO A 270 25.04 7.45 -1.85
CA PRO A 270 24.66 8.64 -2.60
C PRO A 270 25.74 9.12 -3.59
N ALA A 271 25.30 9.56 -4.78
CA ALA A 271 26.19 10.06 -5.84
C ALA A 271 26.99 11.31 -5.42
N ALA A 272 28.13 11.53 -6.07
CA ALA A 272 29.13 12.55 -5.72
C ALA A 272 28.63 14.01 -5.71
N GLU A 273 27.51 14.32 -6.38
CA GLU A 273 26.86 15.65 -6.35
C GLU A 273 26.35 16.03 -4.95
N ASN A 274 26.19 15.04 -4.07
CA ASN A 274 25.98 15.22 -2.63
C ASN A 274 27.31 15.37 -1.86
N ALA A 275 28.31 16.04 -2.45
CA ALA A 275 29.66 16.20 -1.88
C ALA A 275 29.68 16.82 -0.47
N LYS A 276 28.63 17.56 -0.08
CA LYS A 276 28.41 18.07 1.29
C LYS A 276 28.38 16.94 2.33
N TYR A 277 27.82 15.78 1.98
CA TYR A 277 27.71 14.59 2.82
C TYR A 277 28.95 13.68 2.78
N ARG A 278 29.87 13.93 1.83
CA ARG A 278 31.14 13.19 1.68
C ARG A 278 32.27 13.75 2.55
N LYS A 279 32.17 15.02 2.96
CA LYS A 279 33.19 15.77 3.71
C LYS A 279 33.19 15.52 5.22
N HIS A 280 32.15 14.88 5.75
CA HIS A 280 32.14 14.37 7.10
C HIS A 280 32.44 12.88 7.03
N PRO A 281 33.71 12.46 7.21
CA PRO A 281 34.01 11.06 7.38
C PRO A 281 33.21 10.62 8.59
N THR A 282 32.31 9.65 8.40
CA THR A 282 31.94 8.66 9.41
C THR A 282 32.35 9.07 10.82
N SER A 283 31.56 9.95 11.45
CA SER A 283 31.76 10.26 12.87
C SER A 283 31.65 8.93 13.60
N ASN A 284 32.78 8.37 14.02
CA ASN A 284 32.91 7.11 14.73
C ASN A 284 32.19 5.87 14.13
N SER A 285 32.14 5.69 12.80
CA SER A 285 31.74 4.35 12.31
C SER A 285 32.80 3.36 12.78
N ASN A 286 32.44 2.52 13.74
CA ASN A 286 33.20 1.33 14.09
C ASN A 286 33.61 0.66 12.76
N PRO A 287 34.90 0.48 12.44
CA PRO A 287 35.30 -0.15 11.18
C PRO A 287 34.71 -1.56 11.00
N LEU A 288 34.17 -2.15 12.06
CA LEU A 288 33.43 -3.41 12.07
C LEU A 288 31.94 -3.25 11.65
N ARG A 289 31.40 -2.04 11.56
CA ARG A 289 29.99 -1.73 11.19
C ARG A 289 29.93 -0.51 10.27
N PRO A 290 30.16 -0.70 8.96
CA PRO A 290 30.07 0.40 8.01
C PRO A 290 28.62 0.90 7.92
N GLN A 291 28.45 2.23 7.89
CA GLN A 291 27.15 2.88 7.73
C GLN A 291 27.07 3.66 6.42
N ILE A 292 25.93 3.61 5.76
CA ILE A 292 25.60 4.46 4.60
C ILE A 292 24.59 5.52 5.05
N LEU A 293 24.99 6.79 4.98
CA LEU A 293 24.11 7.92 5.27
C LEU A 293 23.26 8.23 4.05
N VAL A 294 21.94 8.19 4.20
CA VAL A 294 20.98 8.47 3.13
C VAL A 294 20.43 9.89 3.32
N PRO A 295 20.75 10.84 2.42
CA PRO A 295 20.16 12.18 2.47
C PRO A 295 18.68 12.11 2.08
N LYS A 296 17.91 13.15 2.40
CA LYS A 296 16.56 13.28 1.84
C LYS A 296 16.62 13.33 0.30
N PRO A 297 15.88 12.45 -0.40
CA PRO A 297 15.70 12.55 -1.84
C PRO A 297 15.22 13.93 -2.29
N ARG A 298 15.64 14.35 -3.49
CA ARG A 298 15.09 15.52 -4.20
C ARG A 298 14.18 15.06 -5.33
N ARG A 299 12.94 15.55 -5.39
CA ARG A 299 11.91 15.01 -6.29
C ARG A 299 11.11 16.12 -6.96
N ALA A 300 10.41 15.80 -8.04
CA ALA A 300 9.48 16.76 -8.64
C ALA A 300 8.22 16.96 -7.75
N PRO A 301 7.62 18.17 -7.75
CA PRO A 301 6.41 18.47 -6.97
C PRO A 301 5.22 17.54 -7.21
N LEU A 302 4.39 17.38 -6.18
CA LEU A 302 3.18 16.54 -6.17
C LEU A 302 2.05 17.03 -7.11
N TYR A 303 2.23 18.14 -7.85
CA TYR A 303 1.32 18.49 -8.96
C TYR A 303 1.61 17.68 -10.24
N ALA A 304 2.76 17.00 -10.34
CA ALA A 304 3.14 16.21 -11.51
C ALA A 304 2.10 15.13 -11.91
N PRO A 305 1.42 14.44 -10.98
CA PRO A 305 0.31 13.54 -11.30
C PRO A 305 -0.83 14.23 -12.05
N HIS A 306 -1.20 15.47 -11.71
CA HIS A 306 -2.29 16.19 -12.40
C HIS A 306 -1.94 16.43 -13.87
N ALA A 307 -0.72 16.92 -14.13
CA ALA A 307 -0.26 17.11 -15.50
C ALA A 307 -0.17 15.79 -16.29
N ALA A 308 0.19 14.68 -15.63
CA ALA A 308 0.20 13.36 -16.25
C ALA A 308 -1.21 12.85 -16.58
N LEU A 309 -2.18 13.06 -15.68
CA LEU A 309 -3.59 12.72 -15.93
C LEU A 309 -4.13 13.48 -17.14
N VAL A 310 -3.90 14.80 -17.21
CA VAL A 310 -4.34 15.64 -18.34
C VAL A 310 -3.73 15.17 -19.65
N ARG A 311 -2.41 14.89 -19.68
CA ARG A 311 -1.74 14.36 -20.88
C ARG A 311 -2.29 13.00 -21.33
N ALA A 312 -2.78 12.19 -20.40
CA ALA A 312 -3.39 10.90 -20.69
C ALA A 312 -4.90 10.99 -21.02
N GLY A 313 -5.46 12.20 -21.12
CA GLY A 313 -6.90 12.41 -21.37
C GLY A 313 -7.79 12.01 -20.19
N LEU A 314 -7.24 11.90 -18.98
CA LEU A 314 -7.98 11.57 -17.77
C LEU A 314 -8.41 12.85 -17.04
N PRO A 315 -9.59 12.86 -16.38
CA PRO A 315 -10.01 14.01 -15.58
C PRO A 315 -9.09 14.21 -14.37
N THR A 316 -8.87 15.45 -13.96
CA THR A 316 -8.21 15.74 -12.69
C THR A 316 -9.17 15.50 -11.52
N PRO A 317 -8.66 15.12 -10.33
CA PRO A 317 -9.48 14.99 -9.13
C PRO A 317 -10.22 16.31 -8.84
N ARG A 318 -11.45 16.22 -8.34
CA ARG A 318 -12.29 17.40 -8.07
C ARG A 318 -12.33 17.78 -6.58
N ALA A 319 -12.19 16.80 -5.70
CA ALA A 319 -12.31 16.99 -4.26
C ALA A 319 -11.15 16.39 -3.46
N THR A 320 -10.18 15.79 -4.14
CA THR A 320 -9.05 15.10 -3.53
C THR A 320 -7.74 15.77 -3.91
N ALA A 321 -6.97 16.18 -2.89
CA ALA A 321 -5.60 16.64 -3.07
C ALA A 321 -4.66 15.44 -2.91
N TYR A 322 -3.81 15.18 -3.90
CA TYR A 322 -2.82 14.11 -3.81
C TYR A 322 -1.65 14.57 -2.94
N THR A 323 -1.45 13.90 -1.80
CA THR A 323 -0.39 14.23 -0.83
C THR A 323 0.79 13.26 -0.87
N PHE A 324 0.63 12.10 -1.52
CA PHE A 324 1.72 11.17 -1.80
C PHE A 324 1.40 10.32 -3.04
N SER A 325 2.43 9.95 -3.80
CA SER A 325 2.33 9.00 -4.90
C SER A 325 3.40 7.92 -4.74
N ALA A 326 3.02 6.65 -4.88
CA ALA A 326 3.94 5.52 -4.82
C ALA A 326 5.07 5.61 -5.87
N HIS A 327 4.81 6.16 -7.05
CA HIS A 327 5.82 6.38 -8.10
C HIS A 327 6.81 7.50 -7.78
N ALA A 328 6.37 8.52 -7.05
CA ALA A 328 7.20 9.67 -6.71
C ALA A 328 7.94 9.45 -5.39
N GLY A 329 7.26 8.88 -4.40
CA GLY A 329 7.71 8.79 -3.02
C GLY A 329 8.27 7.43 -2.61
N GLY A 330 8.10 6.39 -3.44
CA GLY A 330 8.50 5.02 -3.13
C GLY A 330 7.56 4.36 -2.12
N TYR A 331 7.72 4.67 -0.83
CA TYR A 331 6.96 4.04 0.24
C TYR A 331 6.45 5.05 1.28
N ALA A 332 5.13 5.08 1.48
CA ALA A 332 4.49 6.05 2.35
C ALA A 332 4.85 5.90 3.83
N TYR A 333 5.16 4.68 4.31
CA TYR A 333 5.27 4.44 5.75
C TYR A 333 6.70 4.60 6.30
N ALA A 334 7.66 5.03 5.48
CA ALA A 334 9.06 5.16 5.88
C ALA A 334 9.29 6.07 7.11
N ARG A 335 8.44 7.09 7.29
CA ARG A 335 8.48 8.02 8.45
C ARG A 335 7.38 7.77 9.49
N LEU A 336 6.58 6.71 9.34
CA LEU A 336 5.56 6.40 10.35
C LEU A 336 6.23 5.81 11.58
N GLY A 337 6.02 6.44 12.73
CA GLY A 337 6.55 5.95 14.01
C GLY A 337 7.94 6.44 14.36
N GLY A 338 8.45 7.49 13.69
CA GLY A 338 9.67 8.18 14.09
C GLY A 338 10.35 8.92 12.95
N HIS A 339 11.48 9.54 13.26
CA HIS A 339 12.36 10.18 12.29
C HIS A 339 13.81 10.12 12.78
N THR A 340 14.75 10.26 11.85
CA THR A 340 16.18 10.30 12.17
C THR A 340 16.56 11.69 12.70
N LYS A 341 17.32 11.74 13.79
CA LYS A 341 17.93 12.95 14.34
C LYS A 341 19.41 12.73 14.57
N TRP A 342 20.20 13.78 14.40
CA TRP A 342 21.57 13.79 14.88
C TRP A 342 21.58 13.88 16.41
N GLN A 343 22.26 12.95 17.06
CA GLN A 343 22.55 12.98 18.50
C GLN A 343 24.00 12.57 18.71
N ASN A 344 24.78 13.39 19.41
CA ASN A 344 26.19 13.15 19.71
C ASN A 344 27.04 12.84 18.46
N GLY A 345 26.73 13.47 17.33
CA GLY A 345 27.45 13.24 16.06
C GLY A 345 27.11 11.93 15.37
N GLU A 346 26.05 11.22 15.78
CA GLU A 346 25.54 10.03 15.10
C GLU A 346 24.06 10.19 14.69
N PRO A 347 23.64 9.60 13.57
CA PRO A 347 22.24 9.56 13.16
C PRO A 347 21.48 8.51 13.99
N VAL A 348 20.60 8.97 14.87
CA VAL A 348 19.78 8.11 15.74
C VAL A 348 18.32 8.21 15.33
N TRP A 349 17.66 7.05 15.21
CA TRP A 349 16.22 7.03 15.05
C TRP A 349 15.52 7.33 16.36
N VAL A 350 14.61 8.28 16.32
CA VAL A 350 13.84 8.69 17.48
C VAL A 350 12.38 8.37 17.24
N GLU A 351 11.82 7.52 18.09
CA GLU A 351 10.37 7.31 18.12
C GLU A 351 9.66 8.56 18.69
N PRO A 352 8.42 8.85 18.26
CA PRO A 352 7.66 9.97 18.78
C PRO A 352 7.45 9.81 20.29
N GLY A 353 7.84 10.82 21.08
CA GLY A 353 7.66 10.79 22.53
C GLY A 353 6.17 10.69 22.91
N LYS A 354 5.86 10.05 24.05
CA LYS A 354 4.50 10.03 24.61
C LYS A 354 4.00 11.47 24.79
N GLY A 355 3.00 11.87 23.99
CA GLY A 355 2.40 13.22 24.07
C GLY A 355 2.89 14.23 23.03
N GLN A 356 3.81 13.89 22.12
CA GLN A 356 4.06 14.76 20.96
C GLN A 356 2.85 14.79 20.03
N ARG A 357 2.40 15.99 19.68
CA ARG A 357 1.27 16.21 18.77
C ARG A 357 1.69 15.78 17.36
N TRP A 358 1.12 14.68 16.89
CA TRP A 358 1.24 14.25 15.50
C TRP A 358 0.76 15.38 14.57
N VAL A 359 1.63 15.84 13.68
CA VAL A 359 1.31 16.91 12.72
C VAL A 359 0.70 16.25 11.48
N PRO A 360 -0.58 16.49 11.14
CA PRO A 360 -1.30 15.73 10.10
C PRO A 360 -0.68 15.79 8.69
N ASP A 361 0.06 16.85 8.37
CA ASP A 361 0.48 17.16 6.99
C ASP A 361 1.98 16.92 6.66
N ARG A 362 2.77 16.34 7.57
CA ARG A 362 4.22 16.11 7.35
C ARG A 362 4.70 14.66 7.48
N ASN A 363 3.79 13.71 7.63
CA ASN A 363 4.16 12.32 8.01
C ASN A 363 4.41 11.41 6.81
N TRP A 364 3.99 11.79 5.60
CA TRP A 364 4.41 11.10 4.39
C TRP A 364 5.80 11.62 3.98
N PRO A 365 6.66 10.80 3.37
CA PRO A 365 7.89 11.30 2.79
C PRO A 365 7.58 12.37 1.74
N VAL A 366 7.80 13.62 2.13
CA VAL A 366 7.89 14.78 1.24
C VAL A 366 9.37 15.03 1.06
N TYR A 367 9.76 15.02 -0.20
CA TYR A 367 11.13 15.15 -0.69
C TYR A 367 11.31 16.55 -1.25
N ASP A 368 12.50 17.12 -1.09
CA ASP A 368 12.73 18.53 -1.40
C ASP A 368 12.39 18.83 -2.86
N TYR A 369 11.69 19.95 -3.04
CA TYR A 369 11.33 20.52 -4.33
C TYR A 369 12.25 21.72 -4.57
N ASP A 370 12.91 21.77 -5.72
CA ASP A 370 13.67 22.97 -6.08
C ASP A 370 12.66 24.11 -6.34
N GLU A 371 12.70 25.17 -5.53
CA GLU A 371 11.91 26.41 -5.70
C GLU A 371 12.41 27.26 -6.90
N ASP A 372 13.51 26.84 -7.53
CA ASP A 372 14.26 27.63 -8.53
C ASP A 372 13.64 27.68 -9.94
N ASP A 373 12.46 27.09 -10.17
CA ASP A 373 11.73 27.25 -11.45
C ASP A 373 10.74 28.44 -11.45
N GLU A 374 10.63 29.21 -10.35
CA GLU A 374 9.64 30.31 -10.23
C GLU A 374 10.17 31.71 -9.85
N SER A 375 11.48 31.98 -9.83
CA SER A 375 11.98 33.36 -9.57
C SER A 375 12.91 33.90 -10.66
N GLY A 376 12.31 34.50 -11.68
CA GLY A 376 12.92 35.63 -12.35
C GLY A 376 12.84 36.87 -11.45
N ASP A 377 13.99 37.47 -11.21
CA ASP A 377 14.22 38.85 -10.74
C ASP A 377 13.65 39.28 -9.37
N ALA A 378 14.55 39.53 -8.41
CA ALA A 378 14.58 40.77 -7.62
C ALA A 378 15.85 40.86 -6.75
N ASP A 379 16.78 41.71 -7.21
CA ASP A 379 17.63 42.65 -6.48
C ASP A 379 18.26 42.24 -5.13
N GLY A 380 19.61 42.23 -5.15
CA GLY A 380 20.46 42.07 -3.98
C GLY A 380 20.54 43.30 -3.09
N GLU A 381 20.88 43.04 -1.83
CA GLU A 381 21.57 43.98 -0.94
C GLU A 381 22.52 43.20 -0.03
N GLU A 382 23.81 43.51 -0.14
CA GLU A 382 24.88 42.98 0.70
C GLU A 382 24.90 43.67 2.06
N GLY A 383 25.05 42.89 3.13
CA GLY A 383 25.35 43.38 4.47
C GLY A 383 26.24 42.39 5.22
N ALA A 384 27.54 42.70 5.32
CA ALA A 384 28.53 41.93 6.05
C ALA A 384 28.68 42.42 7.51
N ALA A 385 28.75 41.48 8.47
CA ALA A 385 29.86 41.33 9.45
C ALA A 385 29.46 40.57 10.75
N GLU A 386 30.14 39.42 10.94
CA GLU A 386 30.67 38.80 12.18
C GLU A 386 29.84 38.62 13.47
N LYS A 387 29.71 37.34 13.90
CA LYS A 387 30.28 36.83 15.17
C LYS A 387 30.31 35.28 15.21
N ASP A 388 31.49 34.76 15.57
CA ASP A 388 32.00 33.40 15.36
C ASP A 388 31.67 32.40 16.50
N GLU A 389 30.42 32.40 16.98
CA GLU A 389 29.90 31.37 17.93
C GLU A 389 28.74 30.54 17.34
N GLY A 390 28.31 30.85 16.11
CA GLY A 390 27.19 30.18 15.43
C GLY A 390 27.52 28.90 14.66
N LYS A 391 28.80 28.54 14.47
CA LYS A 391 29.19 27.41 13.60
C LYS A 391 28.75 26.04 14.10
N GLN A 392 28.56 25.87 15.41
CA GLN A 392 28.18 24.57 15.99
C GLN A 392 26.67 24.35 15.97
N GLU A 393 25.86 25.39 16.21
CA GLU A 393 24.40 25.38 16.02
C GLU A 393 23.98 25.41 14.53
N GLU A 394 24.77 26.04 13.65
CA GLU A 394 24.56 25.95 12.19
C GLU A 394 24.91 24.56 11.64
N MET A 395 25.95 23.90 12.16
CA MET A 395 26.31 22.52 11.75
C MET A 395 25.19 21.51 12.04
N GLU A 396 24.48 21.64 13.17
CA GLU A 396 23.33 20.77 13.51
C GLU A 396 22.11 21.01 12.61
N LYS A 397 21.99 22.19 11.99
CA LYS A 397 20.93 22.52 11.02
C LYS A 397 21.20 22.01 9.60
N GLU A 398 22.41 21.57 9.27
CA GLU A 398 22.86 21.43 7.88
C GLU A 398 22.78 20.03 7.23
N MET A 399 22.47 18.97 7.98
CA MET A 399 22.43 17.60 7.42
C MET A 399 21.04 17.00 7.44
N ASP A 400 20.30 17.24 6.35
CA ASP A 400 18.97 16.69 6.17
C ASP A 400 19.03 15.22 5.71
N ILE A 401 19.28 14.34 6.68
CA ILE A 401 19.35 12.89 6.48
C ILE A 401 17.98 12.25 6.64
N GLU A 402 17.64 11.32 5.74
CA GLU A 402 16.44 10.51 5.87
C GLU A 402 16.69 9.36 6.86
N CYS A 403 17.80 8.65 6.70
CA CYS A 403 18.16 7.48 7.49
C CYS A 403 19.65 7.16 7.39
N ALA A 404 20.11 6.23 8.24
CA ALA A 404 21.42 5.60 8.17
C ALA A 404 21.24 4.09 8.06
N LEU A 405 21.94 3.48 7.11
CA LEU A 405 21.90 2.05 6.84
C LEU A 405 23.15 1.40 7.44
N ASP A 406 23.01 0.66 8.54
CA ASP A 406 24.08 -0.19 9.08
C ASP A 406 24.17 -1.46 8.23
N VAL A 407 25.29 -1.65 7.54
CA VAL A 407 25.46 -2.75 6.58
C VAL A 407 25.39 -4.11 7.27
N VAL A 408 25.94 -4.24 8.47
CA VAL A 408 25.94 -5.52 9.21
C VAL A 408 24.55 -5.81 9.76
N GLU A 409 23.86 -4.79 10.29
CA GLU A 409 22.47 -4.95 10.73
C GLU A 409 21.57 -5.36 9.56
N CYS A 410 21.71 -4.71 8.41
CA CYS A 410 20.78 -4.87 7.30
C CYS A 410 21.08 -6.08 6.40
N PHE A 411 22.35 -6.42 6.18
CA PHE A 411 22.76 -7.48 5.25
C PHE A 411 23.39 -8.70 5.93
N GLY A 412 23.73 -8.61 7.23
CA GLY A 412 24.39 -9.69 7.98
C GLY A 412 25.93 -9.58 7.98
N GLU A 413 26.57 -10.34 8.88
CA GLU A 413 28.03 -10.34 9.05
C GLU A 413 28.74 -10.94 7.82
N GLU A 414 28.13 -11.97 7.21
CA GLU A 414 28.61 -12.64 5.99
C GLU A 414 28.81 -11.65 4.83
N TRP A 415 28.01 -10.56 4.80
CA TRP A 415 28.07 -9.56 3.74
C TRP A 415 29.42 -8.84 3.68
N VAL A 416 30.01 -8.54 4.84
CA VAL A 416 31.29 -7.84 4.99
C VAL A 416 32.48 -8.80 5.20
N ALA A 417 32.22 -10.10 5.37
CA ALA A 417 33.25 -11.11 5.55
C ALA A 417 34.11 -11.29 4.28
N PRO A 418 35.41 -11.61 4.42
CA PRO A 418 36.28 -11.96 3.29
C PRO A 418 35.71 -13.13 2.47
N ALA A 419 35.92 -13.12 1.16
CA ALA A 419 35.39 -14.13 0.23
C ALA A 419 35.96 -15.55 0.42
N ASP A 420 36.85 -15.74 1.38
CA ASP A 420 37.52 -17.03 1.67
C ASP A 420 36.72 -17.89 2.69
N GLY A 421 35.58 -17.39 3.18
CA GLY A 421 34.66 -18.10 4.06
C GLY A 421 33.64 -18.97 3.30
N ASP A 422 33.27 -20.10 3.89
CA ASP A 422 32.39 -21.17 3.34
C ASP A 422 30.89 -20.79 3.29
N GLY A 423 30.55 -19.50 3.33
CA GLY A 423 29.18 -19.01 3.46
C GLY A 423 28.69 -18.25 2.23
N ASP A 424 27.83 -18.87 1.42
CA ASP A 424 27.11 -18.17 0.36
C ASP A 424 26.12 -17.17 0.96
N VAL A 425 26.12 -15.93 0.46
CA VAL A 425 25.16 -14.91 0.89
C VAL A 425 23.89 -15.04 0.05
N LEU A 426 22.91 -15.78 0.55
CA LEU A 426 21.69 -16.08 -0.22
C LEU A 426 20.83 -14.83 -0.42
N VAL A 427 20.41 -14.61 -1.67
CA VAL A 427 19.63 -13.44 -2.09
C VAL A 427 18.30 -13.36 -1.36
N GLU A 428 17.64 -14.51 -1.21
CA GLU A 428 16.34 -14.61 -0.54
C GLU A 428 16.43 -14.32 0.97
N GLU A 429 17.52 -14.70 1.64
CA GLU A 429 17.74 -14.42 3.06
C GLU A 429 17.94 -12.92 3.30
N VAL A 430 18.78 -12.28 2.48
CA VAL A 430 18.96 -10.83 2.51
C VAL A 430 17.64 -10.10 2.25
N PHE A 431 16.87 -10.55 1.26
CA PHE A 431 15.56 -9.98 0.98
C PHE A 431 14.60 -10.12 2.17
N ARG A 432 14.43 -11.34 2.73
CA ARG A 432 13.56 -11.57 3.89
C ARG A 432 13.95 -10.69 5.07
N ARG A 433 15.26 -10.57 5.32
CA ARG A 433 15.82 -9.74 6.37
C ARG A 433 15.42 -8.27 6.22
N VAL A 434 15.67 -7.65 5.07
CA VAL A 434 15.36 -6.21 4.91
C VAL A 434 13.88 -5.92 4.67
N ALA A 435 13.15 -6.89 4.10
CA ALA A 435 11.73 -6.74 3.80
C ALA A 435 10.88 -6.92 5.05
N PHE A 436 11.18 -7.89 5.92
CA PHE A 436 10.24 -8.32 6.97
C PHE A 436 10.85 -8.34 8.37
N GLU A 437 12.10 -8.82 8.55
CA GLU A 437 12.73 -8.92 9.87
C GLU A 437 13.21 -7.55 10.39
N ARG A 438 13.78 -6.75 9.50
CA ARG A 438 14.30 -5.40 9.74
C ARG A 438 13.66 -4.41 8.77
N PRO A 439 12.35 -4.11 8.88
CA PRO A 439 11.66 -3.26 7.91
C PRO A 439 12.30 -1.88 7.71
N ARG A 440 12.97 -1.35 8.74
CA ARG A 440 13.68 -0.07 8.67
C ARG A 440 14.86 -0.08 7.70
N CYS A 441 15.55 -1.21 7.55
CA CYS A 441 16.60 -1.38 6.54
C CYS A 441 16.00 -1.25 5.13
N GLY A 442 14.90 -1.96 4.86
CA GLY A 442 14.21 -1.86 3.57
C GLY A 442 13.66 -0.46 3.28
N ASP A 443 13.12 0.23 4.30
CA ASP A 443 12.63 1.61 4.14
C ASP A 443 13.77 2.56 3.76
N CYS A 444 14.95 2.38 4.38
CA CYS A 444 16.13 3.18 4.09
C CYS A 444 16.74 2.89 2.70
N ILE A 445 16.74 1.62 2.29
CA ILE A 445 17.10 1.21 0.91
C ILE A 445 16.17 1.88 -0.10
N ILE A 446 14.85 1.86 0.15
CA ILE A 446 13.87 2.53 -0.71
C ILE A 446 14.14 4.02 -0.79
N ALA A 447 14.38 4.69 0.35
CA ALA A 447 14.71 6.12 0.35
C ALA A 447 15.96 6.43 -0.50
N SER A 448 17.04 5.65 -0.35
CA SER A 448 18.25 5.83 -1.14
C SER A 448 17.97 5.67 -2.64
N LEU A 449 17.30 4.60 -3.04
CA LEU A 449 16.99 4.32 -4.44
C LEU A 449 15.96 5.30 -5.04
N VAL A 450 15.07 5.87 -4.23
CA VAL A 450 14.20 6.98 -4.67
C VAL A 450 15.02 8.23 -4.95
N GLY A 451 16.03 8.53 -4.12
CA GLY A 451 16.95 9.66 -4.34
C GLY A 451 17.85 9.47 -5.56
N GLN A 452 18.13 8.23 -5.95
CA GLN A 452 18.92 7.91 -7.14
C GLN A 452 18.09 7.71 -8.40
N SER A 453 16.82 7.40 -8.24
CA SER A 453 15.87 7.50 -9.34
C SER A 453 15.74 8.99 -9.64
N GLY A 454 15.98 9.42 -10.89
CA GLY A 454 15.91 10.83 -11.27
C GLY A 454 14.59 11.51 -10.83
N ARG A 455 14.43 12.83 -11.03
CA ARG A 455 13.35 13.65 -10.44
C ARG A 455 11.91 13.06 -10.51
N ARG A 456 11.64 12.14 -11.44
CA ARG A 456 10.41 11.35 -11.54
C ARG A 456 10.72 9.86 -11.68
N GLY A 457 9.90 9.02 -11.04
CA GLY A 457 9.88 7.57 -11.26
C GLY A 457 10.81 6.76 -10.35
N LEU A 458 11.02 5.51 -10.73
CA LEU A 458 11.63 4.46 -9.88
C LEU A 458 12.75 3.71 -10.64
N SER A 459 13.49 4.39 -11.52
CA SER A 459 14.45 3.77 -12.43
C SER A 459 15.59 3.01 -11.72
N ALA A 460 15.99 3.44 -10.52
CA ALA A 460 17.04 2.78 -9.74
C ALA A 460 16.60 1.43 -9.14
N PHE A 461 15.29 1.14 -9.11
CA PHE A 461 14.80 -0.16 -8.66
C PHE A 461 14.80 -1.21 -9.76
N LEU A 462 14.78 -0.79 -11.03
CA LEU A 462 14.51 -1.69 -12.15
C LEU A 462 15.81 -2.32 -12.68
N PRO A 463 15.78 -3.61 -13.08
CA PRO A 463 16.86 -4.23 -13.86
C PRO A 463 17.13 -3.42 -15.14
N PRO A 464 18.33 -3.50 -15.74
CA PRO A 464 18.64 -2.77 -16.97
C PRO A 464 17.65 -3.11 -18.10
N PRO A 465 17.42 -2.20 -19.07
CA PRO A 465 16.56 -2.49 -20.22
C PRO A 465 17.11 -3.71 -21.00
N PRO A 466 16.23 -4.59 -21.51
CA PRO A 466 16.67 -5.76 -22.26
C PRO A 466 17.39 -5.34 -23.56
N ALA A 467 18.31 -6.17 -24.04
CA ALA A 467 19.06 -5.92 -25.27
C ALA A 467 18.18 -5.99 -26.54
N GLU A 468 17.09 -6.77 -26.50
CA GLU A 468 16.08 -6.86 -27.57
C GLU A 468 14.68 -6.55 -27.02
N GLU A 469 13.85 -5.86 -27.82
CA GLU A 469 12.52 -5.38 -27.44
C GLU A 469 11.43 -6.47 -27.34
N ASP A 470 11.72 -7.73 -27.72
CA ASP A 470 10.66 -8.73 -27.89
C ASP A 470 10.37 -9.55 -26.62
N ALA A 471 9.84 -8.88 -25.60
CA ALA A 471 9.29 -9.52 -24.40
C ALA A 471 7.78 -9.80 -24.55
N ARG A 472 7.32 -10.32 -25.70
CA ARG A 472 5.91 -10.72 -25.88
C ARG A 472 5.64 -12.09 -25.26
N GLY A 473 5.00 -12.11 -24.09
CA GLY A 473 4.55 -13.34 -23.43
C GLY A 473 3.76 -13.07 -22.15
N LYS A 474 3.09 -14.09 -21.60
CA LYS A 474 2.40 -13.97 -20.30
C LYS A 474 3.43 -13.75 -19.20
N ILE A 475 3.27 -12.67 -18.43
CA ILE A 475 4.08 -12.35 -17.23
C ILE A 475 3.30 -12.85 -16.01
N HIS A 476 3.93 -13.66 -15.16
CA HIS A 476 3.34 -14.00 -13.86
C HIS A 476 3.50 -12.79 -12.93
N ILE A 477 2.40 -12.09 -12.69
CA ILE A 477 2.38 -10.82 -11.93
C ILE A 477 2.30 -11.06 -10.41
N PRO A 478 1.54 -12.03 -9.86
CA PRO A 478 1.45 -12.17 -8.40
C PRO A 478 2.77 -12.63 -7.77
N LEU A 479 3.18 -12.03 -6.64
CA LEU A 479 4.15 -12.66 -5.73
C LEU A 479 3.43 -13.67 -4.83
N SER A 480 4.20 -14.40 -4.01
CA SER A 480 3.67 -15.45 -3.12
C SER A 480 2.40 -15.06 -2.36
N VAL A 481 1.45 -15.99 -2.34
CA VAL A 481 0.15 -15.93 -1.64
C VAL A 481 0.17 -16.66 -0.29
N GLU A 482 1.36 -16.98 0.23
CA GLU A 482 1.50 -17.51 1.58
C GLU A 482 1.05 -16.48 2.62
N LYS A 483 0.52 -16.97 3.75
CA LYS A 483 0.02 -16.13 4.86
C LYS A 483 1.11 -15.43 5.64
N THR A 484 2.28 -16.06 5.74
CA THR A 484 3.40 -15.55 6.51
C THR A 484 4.63 -15.43 5.61
N TRP A 485 5.44 -14.41 5.86
CA TRP A 485 6.58 -14.12 4.99
C TRP A 485 7.67 -15.20 5.04
N GLU A 486 7.74 -15.99 6.12
CA GLU A 486 8.71 -17.07 6.31
C GLU A 486 8.47 -18.26 5.37
N LYS A 487 7.21 -18.48 4.98
CA LYS A 487 6.82 -19.60 4.09
C LYS A 487 6.81 -19.21 2.62
N ALA A 488 6.75 -17.91 2.34
CA ALA A 488 6.74 -17.40 0.99
C ALA A 488 8.08 -17.60 0.29
N ALA A 489 8.04 -18.08 -0.95
CA ALA A 489 9.18 -18.14 -1.83
C ALA A 489 9.28 -16.87 -2.68
N TYR A 490 10.48 -16.28 -2.75
CA TYR A 490 10.72 -15.00 -3.42
C TYR A 490 11.67 -15.07 -4.62
N ALA A 491 12.56 -16.08 -4.66
CA ALA A 491 13.59 -16.24 -5.68
C ALA A 491 13.33 -17.41 -6.67
N ASP A 492 12.17 -18.07 -6.59
CA ASP A 492 11.87 -19.25 -7.42
C ASP A 492 11.67 -18.92 -8.90
N ASP A 493 11.00 -17.79 -9.18
CA ASP A 493 10.84 -17.24 -10.52
C ASP A 493 11.59 -15.90 -10.54
N LEU A 494 12.78 -15.86 -11.15
CA LEU A 494 13.57 -14.64 -11.30
C LEU A 494 13.18 -13.85 -12.56
N GLY A 495 12.28 -14.39 -13.38
CA GLY A 495 11.85 -13.79 -14.64
C GLY A 495 12.88 -13.84 -15.78
N GLY A 496 14.15 -14.18 -15.52
CA GLY A 496 15.23 -14.20 -16.53
C GLY A 496 15.29 -12.88 -17.30
N ASP A 497 15.35 -12.94 -18.64
CA ASP A 497 15.33 -11.77 -19.53
C ASP A 497 14.09 -10.87 -19.36
N ARG A 498 13.05 -11.34 -18.67
CA ARG A 498 11.79 -10.62 -18.41
C ARG A 498 11.70 -10.05 -16.99
N SER A 499 12.77 -10.13 -16.20
CA SER A 499 12.84 -9.63 -14.82
C SER A 499 12.40 -8.16 -14.73
N ARG A 500 12.84 -7.31 -15.68
CA ARG A 500 12.43 -5.90 -15.76
C ARG A 500 10.94 -5.73 -16.04
N ALA A 501 10.38 -6.44 -17.01
CA ALA A 501 8.97 -6.35 -17.36
C ALA A 501 8.07 -6.80 -16.20
N ARG A 502 8.49 -7.86 -15.49
CA ARG A 502 7.83 -8.31 -14.27
C ARG A 502 7.91 -7.28 -13.15
N ALA A 503 9.08 -6.71 -12.89
CA ALA A 503 9.27 -5.64 -11.91
C ALA A 503 8.35 -4.44 -12.17
N VAL A 504 8.30 -3.95 -13.41
CA VAL A 504 7.39 -2.86 -13.80
C VAL A 504 5.93 -3.25 -13.60
N SER A 505 5.54 -4.48 -13.96
CA SER A 505 4.16 -4.97 -13.80
C SER A 505 3.74 -5.06 -12.33
N LEU A 506 4.65 -5.51 -11.46
CA LEU A 506 4.45 -5.56 -10.02
C LEU A 506 4.25 -4.15 -9.43
N LEU A 507 5.16 -3.24 -9.74
CA LEU A 507 5.09 -1.86 -9.26
C LEU A 507 3.80 -1.17 -9.74
N GLN A 508 3.37 -1.41 -10.98
CA GLN A 508 2.12 -0.84 -11.48
C GLN A 508 0.88 -1.45 -10.82
N ARG A 509 0.86 -2.79 -10.60
CA ARG A 509 -0.25 -3.49 -9.96
C ARG A 509 -0.55 -2.99 -8.55
N TYR A 510 0.49 -2.70 -7.77
CA TYR A 510 0.36 -2.25 -6.38
C TYR A 510 0.56 -0.74 -6.22
N SER A 511 0.57 0.02 -7.31
CA SER A 511 0.65 1.48 -7.25
C SER A 511 -0.55 2.07 -6.51
N TYR A 512 -0.30 3.17 -5.80
CA TYR A 512 -1.33 3.90 -5.07
C TYR A 512 -1.00 5.39 -4.92
N ILE A 513 -2.03 6.14 -4.56
CA ILE A 513 -1.97 7.54 -4.11
C ILE A 513 -2.47 7.62 -2.68
N ILE A 514 -1.91 8.53 -1.88
CA ILE A 514 -2.59 9.01 -0.67
C ILE A 514 -3.23 10.35 -0.98
N GLY A 515 -4.53 10.42 -0.78
CA GLY A 515 -5.34 11.61 -0.98
C GLY A 515 -5.78 12.22 0.35
N ALA A 516 -5.71 13.54 0.45
CA ALA A 516 -6.41 14.32 1.46
C ALA A 516 -7.72 14.86 0.89
N CYS A 517 -8.78 14.89 1.69
CA CYS A 517 -9.98 15.64 1.35
C CYS A 517 -9.61 17.12 1.25
N ALA A 518 -9.90 17.77 0.13
CA ALA A 518 -9.70 19.20 -0.03
C ALA A 518 -10.70 19.95 0.88
N ILE A 519 -10.31 20.20 2.13
CA ILE A 519 -10.96 21.21 2.96
C ILE A 519 -10.25 22.52 2.63
N GLY A 520 -10.82 23.28 1.68
CA GLY A 520 -10.58 24.72 1.55
C GLY A 520 -9.13 25.21 1.55
N VAL A 521 -8.20 24.53 0.88
CA VAL A 521 -6.96 25.19 0.46
C VAL A 521 -7.33 25.97 -0.79
N ALA A 522 -7.48 27.29 -0.65
CA ALA A 522 -7.61 28.18 -1.78
C ALA A 522 -6.50 27.84 -2.77
N LEU A 523 -6.87 27.42 -3.98
CA LEU A 523 -5.97 27.54 -5.12
C LEU A 523 -5.47 28.99 -5.10
N PRO A 524 -4.15 29.26 -5.16
CA PRO A 524 -3.69 30.62 -5.32
C PRO A 524 -4.42 31.19 -6.54
N PRO A 525 -4.94 32.44 -6.46
CA PRO A 525 -5.74 33.00 -7.53
C PRO A 525 -4.92 32.91 -8.80
N SER A 526 -5.46 32.22 -9.82
CA SER A 526 -4.94 32.32 -11.16
C SER A 526 -4.90 33.82 -11.48
N LYS A 527 -3.71 34.38 -11.67
CA LYS A 527 -3.56 35.70 -12.28
C LYS A 527 -3.97 35.58 -13.74
N THR A 528 -5.26 35.48 -13.99
CA THR A 528 -5.85 35.86 -15.27
C THR A 528 -5.89 37.38 -15.25
N HIS A 529 -4.82 37.99 -15.76
CA HIS A 529 -4.92 39.35 -16.26
C HIS A 529 -5.79 39.32 -17.51
N ILE A 530 -6.78 40.22 -17.51
CA ILE A 530 -7.52 40.67 -18.70
C ILE A 530 -6.53 41.13 -19.77
#